data_AF-E2SS43-F1
#
_entry.id   AF-E2SS43-F1
#
_cell.length_a   1.000
_cell.length_b   1.000
_cell.length_c   1.000
_cell.angle_alpha   90.00
_cell.angle_beta   90.00
_cell.angle_gamma   90.00
#
_symmetry.space_group_name_H-M   'P 1'
#
loop_
_entity.id
_entity.type
_entity.pdbx_description
1 polymer ?
#
loop_
_entity_poly.entity_id
_entity_poly.type
_entity_poly.pdbx_seq_one_letter_code
_entity_poly.pdbx_strand_id
1 'polypeptide(L)'
;MKGTLRIENSPQNRYLMIVKIYRYEGRKQGELLYESGAIKPGNKIETARLKVELPKGEYPVIVYFEGYDEKSRDYVGKAGSELSILIQK
;
A
#
# COMPACT_ATOMS: atom_id res chain seq x y z
N MET A 1 -8.54 6.51 13.50
CA MET A 1 -7.20 6.53 14.12
C MET A 1 -6.11 6.31 13.06
N LYS A 2 -4.85 6.67 13.34
CA LYS A 2 -3.68 6.31 12.50
C LYS A 2 -2.89 5.18 13.19
N GLY A 3 -2.36 4.26 12.40
CA GLY A 3 -1.49 3.16 12.86
C GLY A 3 -0.15 3.17 12.13
N THR A 4 0.79 2.35 12.59
CA THR A 4 2.09 2.17 11.94
C THR A 4 1.90 1.40 10.63
N LEU A 5 2.36 1.98 9.53
CA LEU A 5 2.42 1.36 8.21
C LEU A 5 3.69 1.85 7.54
N ARG A 6 4.73 1.01 7.54
CA ARG A 6 6.04 1.35 7.01
C ARG A 6 6.14 0.96 5.56
N ILE A 7 6.15 1.97 4.69
CA ILE A 7 6.30 1.81 3.25
C ILE A 7 7.47 2.66 2.82
N GLU A 8 8.46 2.07 2.18
CA GLU A 8 9.62 2.77 1.65
C GLU A 8 9.68 2.61 0.14
N ASN A 9 9.84 3.72 -0.58
CA ASN A 9 10.29 3.67 -1.95
C ASN A 9 11.82 3.72 -1.95
N SER A 10 12.49 2.61 -2.28
CA SER A 10 13.95 2.53 -2.28
C SER A 10 14.58 3.69 -3.05
N PRO A 11 15.70 4.27 -2.58
CA PRO A 11 16.44 5.29 -3.34
C PRO A 11 16.91 4.82 -4.73
N GLN A 12 17.02 3.50 -4.96
CA GLN A 12 17.41 2.94 -6.25
C GLN A 12 16.24 2.78 -7.22
N ASN A 13 14.99 2.91 -6.75
CA ASN A 13 13.84 2.88 -7.63
C ASN A 13 13.84 4.11 -8.53
N ARG A 14 13.52 3.94 -9.82
CA ARG A 14 13.46 5.05 -10.80
C ARG A 14 12.04 5.59 -10.97
N TYR A 15 11.07 5.02 -10.27
CA TYR A 15 9.66 5.31 -10.44
C TYR A 15 9.07 5.92 -9.17
N LEU A 16 8.06 6.76 -9.37
CA LEU A 16 7.11 7.07 -8.31
C LEU A 16 6.40 5.78 -7.93
N MET A 17 6.21 5.56 -6.63
CA MET A 17 5.53 4.39 -6.12
C MET A 17 4.19 4.77 -5.51
N ILE A 18 3.11 4.10 -5.91
CA ILE A 18 1.81 4.15 -5.24
C ILE A 18 1.54 2.77 -4.66
N VAL A 19 1.20 2.72 -3.37
CA VAL A 19 0.88 1.48 -2.68
C VAL A 19 -0.60 1.41 -2.41
N LYS A 20 -1.22 0.32 -2.85
CA LYS A 20 -2.63 0.02 -2.63
C LYS A 20 -2.76 -1.27 -1.83
N ILE A 21 -3.56 -1.25 -0.78
CA ILE A 21 -3.82 -2.39 0.08
C ILE A 21 -5.30 -2.73 -0.04
N TYR A 22 -5.58 -3.96 -0.46
CA TYR A 22 -6.92 -4.49 -0.61
C TYR A 22 -7.16 -5.62 0.37
N ARG A 23 -8.40 -5.77 0.83
CA ARG A 23 -8.80 -6.95 1.59
C ARG A 23 -8.61 -8.20 0.74
N TYR A 24 -8.06 -9.25 1.33
CA TYR A 24 -8.07 -10.56 0.68
C TYR A 24 -9.36 -11.30 1.00
N GLU A 25 -10.09 -11.69 -0.05
CA GLU A 25 -11.32 -12.47 0.07
C GLU A 25 -11.13 -13.88 -0.50
N GLY A 26 -10.04 -14.53 -0.08
CA GLY A 26 -9.73 -15.95 -0.31
C GLY A 26 -9.29 -16.34 -1.72
N ARG A 27 -9.80 -15.68 -2.78
CA ARG A 27 -9.35 -15.85 -4.19
C ARG A 27 -9.47 -14.58 -5.03
N LYS A 28 -9.93 -13.48 -4.43
CA LYS A 28 -10.19 -12.23 -5.14
C LYS A 28 -9.73 -11.03 -4.31
N GLN A 29 -9.43 -9.97 -5.03
CA GLN A 29 -9.25 -8.65 -4.46
C GLN A 29 -10.61 -8.13 -3.99
N GLY A 30 -10.70 -7.80 -2.69
CA GLY A 30 -11.88 -7.19 -2.09
C GLY A 30 -11.77 -5.66 -2.04
N GLU A 31 -12.35 -5.09 -0.98
CA GLU A 31 -12.37 -3.65 -0.72
C GLU A 31 -10.97 -3.03 -0.63
N LEU A 32 -10.81 -1.81 -1.15
CA LEU A 32 -9.59 -1.00 -1.01
C LEU A 32 -9.51 -0.41 0.40
N LEU A 33 -8.60 -0.95 1.21
CA LEU A 33 -8.40 -0.55 2.60
C LEU A 33 -7.49 0.67 2.73
N TYR A 34 -6.52 0.83 1.85
CA TYR A 34 -5.57 1.94 1.89
C TYR A 34 -4.98 2.22 0.51
N GLU A 35 -4.69 3.48 0.24
CA GLU A 35 -3.97 3.94 -0.94
C GLU A 35 -3.06 5.09 -0.53
N SER A 36 -1.78 5.00 -0.88
CA SER A 36 -0.84 6.09 -0.65
C SER A 36 -0.97 7.18 -1.71
N GLY A 37 -0.43 8.36 -1.41
CA GLY A 37 0.00 9.27 -2.47
C GLY A 37 1.23 8.73 -3.21
N ALA A 38 1.66 9.44 -4.25
CA ALA A 38 2.91 9.12 -4.95
C ALA A 38 4.12 9.31 -4.01
N ILE A 39 4.87 8.23 -3.80
CA ILE A 39 6.07 8.21 -2.97
C ILE A 39 7.28 8.32 -3.90
N LYS A 40 8.09 9.38 -3.74
CA LYS A 40 9.34 9.55 -4.49
C LYS A 40 10.41 8.54 -4.04
N PRO A 41 11.35 8.14 -4.91
CA PRO A 41 12.51 7.36 -4.48
C PRO A 41 13.23 8.01 -3.30
N GLY A 42 13.59 7.20 -2.30
CA GLY A 42 14.20 7.63 -1.04
C GLY A 42 13.24 8.13 0.03
N ASN A 43 11.94 8.24 -0.27
CA ASN A 43 10.93 8.65 0.72
C ASN A 43 10.19 7.45 1.31
N LYS A 44 9.60 7.68 2.49
CA LYS A 44 8.85 6.68 3.23
C LYS A 44 7.58 7.24 3.87
N ILE A 45 6.66 6.33 4.14
CA ILE A 45 5.48 6.53 4.98
C ILE A 45 5.72 5.68 6.24
N GLU A 46 5.56 6.27 7.42
CA GLU A 46 5.70 5.56 8.70
C GLU A 46 4.33 5.24 9.33
N THR A 47 3.32 6.07 9.02
CA THR A 47 1.97 5.94 9.58
C THR A 47 0.92 6.21 8.53
N ALA A 48 -0.21 5.51 8.64
CA ALA A 48 -1.34 5.65 7.75
C ALA A 48 -2.67 5.48 8.51
N ARG A 49 -3.74 5.93 7.87
CA ARG A 49 -5.12 5.63 8.28
C ARG A 49 -5.76 4.80 7.18
N LEU A 50 -6.43 3.72 7.56
CA LEU A 50 -7.25 2.94 6.64
C LEU A 50 -8.49 3.75 6.22
N LYS A 51 -8.95 3.54 4.99
CA LYS A 51 -10.19 4.13 4.45
C LYS A 51 -11.43 3.62 5.18
N VAL A 52 -11.34 2.44 5.79
CA VAL A 52 -12.42 1.79 6.54
C VAL A 52 -12.02 1.51 7.99
N GLU A 53 -13.01 1.46 8.87
CA GLU A 53 -12.83 0.99 10.24
C GLU A 53 -12.98 -0.52 10.28
N LEU A 54 -11.99 -1.20 10.87
CA LEU A 54 -11.98 -2.64 11.04
C LEU A 54 -12.00 -2.95 12.53
N PRO A 55 -12.74 -3.97 12.98
CA PRO A 55 -12.61 -4.49 14.33
C PRO A 55 -11.17 -4.93 14.64
N LYS A 56 -10.86 -5.04 15.93
CA LYS A 56 -9.60 -5.65 16.37
C LYS A 56 -9.46 -7.06 15.80
N GLY A 57 -8.32 -7.35 15.18
CA GLY A 57 -8.08 -8.64 14.54
C GLY A 57 -6.91 -8.59 13.56
N GLU A 58 -6.59 -9.76 12.99
CA GLU A 58 -5.63 -9.90 11.90
C GLU A 58 -6.38 -10.19 10.60
N TYR A 59 -6.03 -9.46 9.54
CA TYR A 59 -6.70 -9.55 8.25
C TYR A 59 -5.69 -9.81 7.13
N PRO A 60 -5.87 -10.88 6.33
CA PRO A 60 -5.07 -11.05 5.13
C PRO A 60 -5.43 -9.96 4.11
N VAL A 61 -4.42 -9.46 3.42
CA VAL A 61 -4.52 -8.38 2.43
C VAL A 61 -3.68 -8.69 1.21
N ILE A 62 -4.09 -8.14 0.07
CA ILE A 62 -3.26 -8.05 -1.13
C ILE A 62 -2.70 -6.64 -1.20
N VAL A 63 -1.39 -6.51 -1.36
CA VAL A 63 -0.70 -5.24 -1.54
C VAL A 63 -0.15 -5.15 -2.96
N TYR A 64 -0.44 -4.04 -3.64
CA TYR A 64 0.19 -3.70 -4.91
C TYR A 64 1.12 -2.50 -4.74
N PHE A 65 2.32 -2.63 -5.29
CA PHE A 65 3.29 -1.57 -5.45
C PHE A 65 3.31 -1.19 -6.92
N GLU A 66 2.62 -0.10 -7.27
CA GLU A 66 2.50 0.39 -8.63
C GLU A 66 3.61 1.42 -8.90
N GLY A 67 4.34 1.23 -10.00
CA GLY A 67 5.38 2.14 -10.49
C GLY A 67 4.84 3.07 -11.56
N TYR A 68 5.19 4.34 -11.46
CA TYR A 68 4.84 5.39 -12.43
C TYR A 68 6.07 6.19 -12.83
N ASP A 69 6.15 6.58 -14.09
CA ASP A 69 7.19 7.49 -14.56
C ASP A 69 7.08 8.85 -13.83
N GLU A 70 8.20 9.41 -13.37
CA GLU A 70 8.16 10.65 -12.57
C GLU A 70 7.73 11.87 -13.40
N LYS A 71 8.11 11.91 -14.68
CA LYS A 71 7.87 13.05 -15.56
C LYS A 71 6.51 12.96 -16.22
N SER A 72 6.23 11.86 -16.92
CA SER A 72 4.98 11.71 -17.68
C SER A 72 3.81 11.29 -16.81
N ARG A 73 4.07 10.70 -15.62
CA ARG A 73 3.06 10.07 -14.76
C ARG A 73 2.40 8.84 -15.37
N ASP A 74 2.98 8.29 -16.42
CA ASP A 74 2.48 7.06 -17.04
C ASP A 74 2.71 5.86 -16.12
N TYR A 75 1.74 4.94 -16.13
CA TYR A 75 1.86 3.68 -15.42
C TYR A 75 2.91 2.79 -16.10
N VAL A 76 3.82 2.25 -15.30
CA VAL A 76 4.93 1.40 -15.79
C VAL A 76 4.68 -0.07 -15.48
N GLY A 77 4.13 -0.38 -14.30
CA GLY A 77 3.91 -1.76 -13.88
C GLY A 77 3.56 -1.87 -12.41
N LYS A 78 3.32 -3.11 -11.96
CA LYS A 78 3.05 -3.40 -10.54
C LYS A 78 3.67 -4.71 -10.09
N ALA A 79 4.07 -4.75 -8.83
CA ALA A 79 4.34 -5.97 -8.09
C ALA A 79 3.23 -6.21 -7.05
N GLY A 80 2.87 -7.47 -6.82
CA GLY A 80 1.85 -7.87 -5.84
C GLY A 80 2.46 -8.72 -4.72
N SER A 81 1.93 -8.60 -3.51
CA SER A 81 2.29 -9.45 -2.37
C SER A 81 1.08 -9.69 -1.47
N GLU A 82 0.99 -10.85 -0.84
CA GLU A 82 -0.01 -11.16 0.19
C GLU A 82 0.63 -10.96 1.57
N LEU A 83 -0.04 -10.18 2.43
CA LEU A 83 0.43 -9.82 3.77
C LEU A 83 -0.73 -9.88 4.77
N SER A 84 -0.45 -9.67 6.05
CA SER A 84 -1.47 -9.44 7.08
C SER A 84 -1.38 -8.02 7.62
N ILE A 85 -2.54 -7.40 7.89
CA ILE A 85 -2.64 -6.21 8.75
C ILE A 85 -3.15 -6.61 10.13
N LEU A 86 -2.52 -6.07 11.17
CA LEU A 86 -2.94 -6.27 12.56
C LEU A 86 -3.62 -5.00 13.08
N ILE A 87 -4.89 -5.11 13.45
CA ILE A 87 -5.66 -4.06 14.10
C ILE A 87 -5.65 -4.33 15.60
N GLN A 88 -5.06 -3.40 16.38
CA GLN A 88 -4.83 -3.59 17.82
C GLN A 88 -5.86 -2.92 18.73
N LYS A 89 -6.54 -1.87 18.26
CA LYS A 89 -7.50 -1.06 19.02
C LYS A 89 -8.64 -0.61 18.12
#